data_AF-A0A7W1GEJ2-F1
#
_entry.id   AF-A0A7W1GEJ2-F1
#
_cell.length_a   1.000
_cell.length_b   1.000
_cell.length_c   1.000
_cell.angle_alpha   90.00
_cell.angle_beta   90.00
_cell.angle_gamma   90.00
#
_symmetry.space_group_name_H-M   'P 1'
#
loop_
_entity.id
_entity.type
_entity.pdbx_description
1 polymer ?
#
loop_
_entity_poly.entity_id
_entity_poly.type
_entity_poly.pdbx_seq_one_letter_code
_entity_poly.pdbx_strand_id
1 'polypeptide(L)'
;SCRDRQCPKCQATARRQWVAAREAELLPIEYFHVVFTLPDQLIPLARYHQAVIYHLLFRAMSETLLEFGERRWQGTLGITAVLHTWGQTLVEHPHVHGIVTGGALTKVGTRWISSRRGYLFPVRALSAVFRGKYCASLERAYARGELPGGQALPMLASAESFARLLRELRRQAFVVYAKRPSGGPHQVLSYIGRYTHRVAISNQRLTDISDGQVSFTWKDYRCEGRQKVMRLTAGEFIRRFMQHVLPAEFVRIRHYGLFANGRKQVKLARCRALLAAVTTAEQLMTAARDDGKRVEPLPEEKFQRCAACGLGQMVRRAELPPGCGPPSWEVRRAA
;
A
#
# COMPACT_ATOMS: atom_id res chain seq x y z
N SER A 1 -2.88 -29.79 -4.15
CA SER A 1 -2.55 -28.65 -3.27
C SER A 1 -2.34 -29.17 -1.86
N CYS A 2 -1.24 -28.84 -1.18
CA CYS A 2 -0.90 -29.35 0.16
C CYS A 2 -1.64 -28.66 1.31
N ARG A 3 -2.50 -27.66 1.02
CA ARG A 3 -3.25 -26.84 1.99
C ARG A 3 -2.40 -26.06 3.01
N ASP A 4 -1.08 -26.20 2.99
CA ASP A 4 -0.18 -25.39 3.81
C ASP A 4 0.00 -23.97 3.22
N ARG A 5 -0.39 -22.97 4.02
CA ARG A 5 -0.26 -21.53 3.73
C ARG A 5 1.19 -21.03 3.60
N GLN A 6 2.15 -21.82 4.08
CA GLN A 6 3.59 -21.60 4.00
C GLN A 6 4.25 -22.38 2.85
N CYS A 7 3.48 -23.11 2.04
CA CYS A 7 4.06 -23.77 0.86
C CYS A 7 4.26 -22.76 -0.29
N PRO A 8 5.49 -22.49 -0.75
CA PRO A 8 5.72 -21.53 -1.83
C PRO A 8 5.20 -22.03 -3.21
N LYS A 9 4.89 -23.33 -3.34
CA LYS A 9 4.42 -23.95 -4.60
C LYS A 9 2.90 -23.91 -4.78
N CYS A 10 2.12 -24.06 -3.70
CA CYS A 10 0.68 -24.36 -3.80
C CYS A 10 -0.25 -23.13 -3.70
N GLN A 11 0.29 -21.94 -3.41
CA GLN A 11 -0.52 -20.77 -3.01
C GLN A 11 -1.04 -19.90 -4.18
N ALA A 12 -0.75 -20.25 -5.43
CA ALA A 12 -1.09 -19.43 -6.59
C ALA A 12 -2.60 -19.28 -6.81
N THR A 13 -3.39 -20.35 -6.66
CA THR A 13 -4.84 -20.30 -6.86
C THR A 13 -5.53 -19.49 -5.77
N ALA A 14 -5.20 -19.74 -4.50
CA ALA A 14 -5.73 -18.99 -3.36
C ALA A 14 -5.41 -17.49 -3.49
N ARG A 15 -4.20 -17.15 -3.95
CA ARG A 15 -3.82 -15.78 -4.28
C ARG A 15 -4.75 -15.13 -5.30
N ARG A 16 -5.00 -15.79 -6.43
CA ARG A 16 -5.86 -15.25 -7.51
C ARG A 16 -7.28 -15.03 -7.03
N GLN A 17 -7.86 -16.01 -6.33
CA GLN A 17 -9.20 -15.90 -5.76
C GLN A 17 -9.31 -14.76 -4.75
N TRP A 18 -8.31 -14.61 -3.88
CA TRP A 18 -8.26 -13.52 -2.91
C TRP A 18 -8.20 -12.15 -3.60
N VAL A 19 -7.36 -12.00 -4.64
CA VAL A 19 -7.22 -10.75 -5.41
C VAL A 19 -8.54 -10.41 -6.10
N ALA A 20 -9.14 -11.34 -6.84
CA ALA A 20 -10.40 -11.11 -7.54
C ALA A 20 -11.51 -10.67 -6.57
N ALA A 21 -11.61 -11.32 -5.41
CA ALA A 21 -12.58 -10.95 -4.40
C ALA A 21 -12.30 -9.58 -3.74
N ARG A 22 -11.05 -9.08 -3.75
CA ARG A 22 -10.74 -7.71 -3.30
C ARG A 22 -10.98 -6.68 -4.40
N GLU A 23 -10.78 -7.05 -5.67
CA GLU A 23 -11.07 -6.17 -6.81
C GLU A 23 -12.55 -5.81 -6.87
N ALA A 24 -13.43 -6.77 -6.61
CA ALA A 24 -14.89 -6.54 -6.50
C ALA A 24 -15.28 -5.59 -5.35
N GLU A 25 -14.39 -5.33 -4.40
CA GLU A 25 -14.62 -4.46 -3.24
C GLU A 25 -14.03 -3.06 -3.44
N LEU A 26 -13.36 -2.81 -4.56
CA LEU A 26 -12.79 -1.48 -4.84
C LEU A 26 -13.88 -0.43 -5.00
N LEU A 27 -13.51 0.77 -4.55
CA LEU A 27 -14.23 2.02 -4.75
C LEU A 27 -13.48 2.83 -5.83
N PRO A 28 -14.17 3.69 -6.60
CA PRO A 28 -13.54 4.55 -7.61
C PRO A 28 -12.80 5.73 -6.97
N ILE A 29 -11.80 5.44 -6.14
CA ILE A 29 -11.02 6.41 -5.35
C ILE A 29 -9.53 6.10 -5.45
N GLU A 30 -8.68 7.01 -4.97
CA GLU A 30 -7.27 6.68 -4.78
C GLU A 30 -7.09 5.69 -3.61
N TYR A 31 -6.08 4.84 -3.73
CA TYR A 31 -5.63 3.97 -2.66
C TYR A 31 -4.15 4.19 -2.39
N PHE A 32 -3.75 3.97 -1.15
CA PHE A 32 -2.40 4.18 -0.69
C PHE A 32 -1.83 2.89 -0.15
N HIS A 33 -0.61 2.58 -0.57
CA HIS A 33 0.20 1.55 0.02
C HIS A 33 0.99 2.15 1.18
N VAL A 34 0.74 1.64 2.39
CA VAL A 34 1.46 1.99 3.60
C VAL A 34 2.28 0.81 4.10
N VAL A 35 3.42 1.08 4.73
CA VAL A 35 4.24 0.05 5.39
C VAL A 35 4.59 0.53 6.78
N PHE A 36 4.42 -0.32 7.78
CA PHE A 36 4.82 -0.08 9.15
C PHE A 36 5.80 -1.17 9.56
N THR A 37 7.03 -0.80 9.86
CA THR A 37 8.14 -1.72 10.13
C THR A 37 8.57 -1.65 11.59
N LEU A 38 8.79 -2.80 12.22
CA LEU A 38 9.38 -2.86 13.55
C LEU A 38 10.90 -2.61 13.49
N PRO A 39 11.47 -1.85 14.43
CA PRO A 39 12.92 -1.70 14.55
C PRO A 39 13.60 -3.03 14.91
N ASP A 40 14.87 -3.16 14.50
CA ASP A 40 15.66 -4.38 14.68
C ASP A 40 15.82 -4.80 16.15
N GLN A 41 15.76 -3.84 17.08
CA GLN A 41 15.77 -4.09 18.53
C GLN A 41 14.62 -5.00 18.99
N LEU A 42 13.52 -5.05 18.24
CA LEU A 42 12.36 -5.90 18.54
C LEU A 42 12.43 -7.27 17.85
N ILE A 43 13.44 -7.54 17.01
CA ILE A 43 13.56 -8.84 16.33
C ILE A 43 13.68 -10.00 17.33
N PRO A 44 14.50 -9.92 18.41
CA PRO A 44 14.54 -10.99 19.40
C PRO A 44 13.16 -11.25 20.03
N LEU A 45 12.44 -10.20 20.41
CA LEU A 45 11.07 -10.33 20.92
C LEU A 45 10.13 -10.95 19.89
N ALA A 46 10.20 -10.52 18.63
CA ALA A 46 9.41 -11.08 17.55
C ALA A 46 9.70 -12.58 17.37
N ARG A 47 10.96 -13.00 17.46
CA ARG A 47 11.37 -14.40 17.28
C ARG A 47 10.78 -15.33 18.34
N TYR A 48 10.82 -14.90 19.61
CA TYR A 48 10.39 -15.71 20.76
C TYR A 48 8.91 -15.51 21.13
N HIS A 49 8.30 -14.37 20.79
CA HIS A 49 6.91 -14.03 21.11
C HIS A 49 6.12 -13.58 19.87
N GLN A 50 6.26 -14.33 18.77
CA GLN A 50 5.69 -14.00 17.45
C GLN A 50 4.24 -13.54 17.52
N ALA A 51 3.36 -14.33 18.18
CA ALA A 51 1.94 -14.02 18.25
C ALA A 51 1.71 -12.63 18.88
N VAL A 52 2.21 -12.42 20.09
CA VAL A 52 2.04 -11.15 20.83
C VAL A 52 2.58 -9.99 20.01
N ILE A 53 3.84 -10.06 19.59
CA ILE A 53 4.53 -8.96 18.89
C ILE A 53 3.84 -8.60 17.57
N TYR A 54 3.43 -9.59 16.78
CA TYR A 54 2.73 -9.30 15.52
C TYR A 54 1.29 -8.81 15.76
N HIS A 55 0.61 -9.27 16.80
CA HIS A 55 -0.69 -8.71 17.21
C HIS A 55 -0.56 -7.23 17.59
N LEU A 56 0.48 -6.86 18.36
CA LEU A 56 0.76 -5.48 18.73
C LEU A 56 1.08 -4.61 17.51
N LEU A 57 1.85 -5.13 16.55
CA LEU A 57 2.17 -4.44 15.30
C LEU A 57 0.91 -4.11 14.50
N PHE A 58 0.03 -5.09 14.28
CA PHE A 58 -1.26 -4.88 13.61
C PHE A 58 -2.14 -3.86 14.33
N ARG A 59 -2.24 -3.98 15.66
CA ARG A 59 -3.05 -3.10 16.50
C ARG A 59 -2.55 -1.66 16.39
N ALA A 60 -1.28 -1.42 16.67
CA ALA A 60 -0.71 -0.08 16.63
C ALA A 60 -0.86 0.56 15.24
N MET A 61 -0.61 -0.19 14.16
CA MET A 61 -0.80 0.29 12.79
C MET A 61 -2.26 0.70 12.51
N SER A 62 -3.21 -0.20 12.78
CA SER A 62 -4.63 0.03 12.48
C SER A 62 -5.22 1.17 13.32
N GLU A 63 -4.92 1.20 14.62
CA GLU A 63 -5.35 2.28 15.51
C GLU A 63 -4.74 3.62 15.10
N THR A 64 -3.50 3.64 14.59
CA THR A 64 -2.86 4.87 14.11
C THR A 64 -3.59 5.42 12.89
N LEU A 65 -3.81 4.58 11.87
CA LEU A 65 -4.49 5.00 10.65
C LEU A 65 -5.93 5.44 10.92
N LEU A 66 -6.68 4.66 11.71
CA LEU A 66 -8.07 5.00 12.05
C LEU A 66 -8.16 6.32 12.82
N GLU A 67 -7.24 6.58 13.75
CA GLU A 67 -7.19 7.87 14.45
C GLU A 67 -6.89 9.04 13.51
N PHE A 68 -6.00 8.86 12.54
CA PHE A 68 -5.72 9.90 11.55
C PHE A 68 -6.93 10.18 10.64
N GLY A 69 -7.64 9.13 10.22
CA GLY A 69 -8.90 9.27 9.49
C GLY A 69 -9.96 10.02 10.32
N GLU A 70 -10.07 9.68 11.60
CA GLU A 70 -10.99 10.33 12.52
C GLU A 70 -10.65 11.81 12.72
N ARG A 71 -9.40 12.14 13.08
CA ARG A 71 -9.00 13.53 13.34
C ARG A 71 -9.10 14.41 12.10
N ARG A 72 -8.82 13.88 10.92
CA ARG A 72 -8.80 14.67 9.68
C ARG A 72 -10.18 14.77 9.02
N TRP A 73 -10.97 13.70 9.07
CA TRP A 73 -12.19 13.56 8.27
C TRP A 73 -13.43 13.15 9.08
N GLN A 74 -13.31 13.02 10.41
CA GLN A 74 -14.40 12.55 11.30
C GLN A 74 -15.04 11.27 10.75
N GLY A 75 -14.17 10.39 10.24
CA GLY A 75 -14.56 9.32 9.34
C GLY A 75 -13.67 8.10 9.45
N THR A 76 -14.18 7.00 8.92
CA THR A 76 -13.55 5.69 8.96
C THR A 76 -12.88 5.36 7.62
N LEU A 77 -11.60 5.01 7.67
CA LEU A 77 -10.84 4.50 6.53
C LEU A 77 -11.16 3.03 6.25
N GLY A 78 -10.98 2.57 5.02
CA GLY A 78 -10.84 1.14 4.72
C GLY A 78 -9.36 0.73 4.76
N ILE A 79 -9.03 -0.32 5.51
CA ILE A 79 -7.66 -0.82 5.64
C ILE A 79 -7.63 -2.33 5.41
N THR A 80 -6.81 -2.79 4.47
CA THR A 80 -6.43 -4.20 4.32
C THR A 80 -4.95 -4.34 4.63
N ALA A 81 -4.62 -5.14 5.63
CA ALA A 81 -3.29 -5.25 6.20
C ALA A 81 -2.74 -6.68 6.05
N VAL A 82 -1.47 -6.81 5.67
CA VAL A 82 -0.79 -8.09 5.45
C VAL A 82 0.54 -8.06 6.18
N LEU A 83 0.74 -9.01 7.10
CA LEU A 83 2.02 -9.20 7.79
C LEU A 83 3.04 -9.84 6.85
N HIS A 84 4.26 -9.30 6.92
CA HIS A 84 5.44 -9.80 6.24
C HIS A 84 6.59 -9.83 7.25
N THR A 85 7.34 -10.94 7.35
CA THR A 85 8.34 -11.13 8.43
C THR A 85 9.78 -11.24 7.94
N TRP A 86 10.05 -11.09 6.65
CA TRP A 86 11.37 -11.32 6.04
C TRP A 86 11.82 -10.24 5.05
N GLY A 87 13.14 -10.05 4.95
CA GLY A 87 13.77 -9.39 3.81
C GLY A 87 14.03 -10.37 2.64
N GLN A 88 14.56 -9.88 1.51
CA GLN A 88 14.89 -10.78 0.40
C GLN A 88 15.93 -11.85 0.79
N THR A 89 16.85 -11.55 1.71
CA THR A 89 17.88 -12.47 2.21
C THR A 89 17.38 -13.43 3.31
N LEU A 90 16.06 -13.49 3.54
CA LEU A 90 15.41 -14.30 4.58
C LEU A 90 15.85 -13.94 6.01
N VAL A 91 16.37 -12.74 6.20
CA VAL A 91 16.59 -12.19 7.54
C VAL A 91 15.27 -11.62 8.05
N GLU A 92 15.01 -11.79 9.34
CA GLU A 92 13.83 -11.24 10.00
C GLU A 92 13.73 -9.73 9.78
N HIS A 93 12.57 -9.32 9.27
CA HIS A 93 12.23 -7.93 9.05
C HIS A 93 10.71 -7.78 9.20
N PRO A 94 10.17 -7.77 10.42
CA PRO A 94 8.72 -7.72 10.63
C PRO A 94 8.14 -6.36 10.22
N HIS A 95 7.22 -6.40 9.27
CA HIS A 95 6.48 -5.22 8.81
C HIS A 95 5.07 -5.60 8.35
N VAL A 96 4.18 -4.61 8.35
CA VAL A 96 2.83 -4.77 7.82
C VAL A 96 2.67 -3.89 6.60
N HIS A 97 2.31 -4.49 5.47
CA HIS A 97 1.82 -3.79 4.30
C HIS A 97 0.34 -3.48 4.49
N GLY A 98 -0.09 -2.25 4.25
CA GLY A 98 -1.47 -1.83 4.26
C GLY A 98 -1.91 -1.26 2.91
N ILE A 99 -3.09 -1.62 2.43
CA ILE A 99 -3.83 -0.85 1.44
C ILE A 99 -4.90 -0.04 2.17
N VAL A 100 -4.82 1.28 2.01
CA VAL A 100 -5.67 2.24 2.72
C VAL A 100 -6.46 3.07 1.71
N THR A 101 -7.74 3.31 1.98
CA THR A 101 -8.56 4.21 1.16
C THR A 101 -8.01 5.64 1.19
N GLY A 102 -7.98 6.30 0.02
CA GLY A 102 -7.64 7.71 -0.17
C GLY A 102 -8.79 8.63 0.23
N GLY A 103 -9.24 8.50 1.47
CA GLY A 103 -10.43 9.16 2.00
C GLY A 103 -11.15 8.29 3.02
N ALA A 104 -12.18 8.85 3.62
CA ALA A 104 -13.00 8.20 4.64
C ALA A 104 -14.50 8.42 4.38
N LEU A 105 -15.29 7.44 4.81
CA LEU A 105 -16.72 7.63 5.02
C LEU A 105 -16.91 8.31 6.38
N THR A 106 -17.66 9.41 6.45
CA THR A 106 -17.96 10.06 7.74
C THR A 106 -18.60 9.07 8.72
N LYS A 107 -18.41 9.26 10.03
CA LYS A 107 -19.00 8.38 11.05
C LYS A 107 -20.51 8.22 10.92
N VAL A 108 -21.20 9.31 10.55
CA VAL A 108 -22.65 9.32 10.30
C VAL A 108 -23.03 8.56 9.03
N GLY A 109 -22.07 8.31 8.13
CA GLY A 109 -22.29 7.56 6.89
C GLY A 109 -22.97 8.38 5.79
N THR A 110 -22.98 9.71 5.91
CA THR A 110 -23.69 10.61 4.99
C THR A 110 -22.82 11.18 3.89
N ARG A 111 -21.50 11.19 4.04
CA ARG A 111 -20.58 11.77 3.06
C ARG A 111 -19.30 10.95 2.94
N TRP A 112 -18.77 10.93 1.73
CA TRP A 112 -17.40 10.50 1.47
C TRP A 112 -16.49 11.74 1.44
N ILE A 113 -15.38 11.71 2.17
CA ILE A 113 -14.37 12.77 2.16
C ILE A 113 -13.09 12.22 1.56
N SER A 114 -12.74 12.68 0.36
CA SER A 114 -11.54 12.26 -0.37
C SER A 114 -10.28 12.90 0.22
N SER A 115 -9.16 12.16 0.15
CA SER A 115 -7.85 12.74 0.41
C SER A 115 -7.42 13.67 -0.71
N ARG A 116 -6.40 14.50 -0.45
CA ARG A 116 -5.73 15.23 -1.53
C ARG A 116 -5.06 14.23 -2.49
N ARG A 117 -5.02 14.57 -3.78
CA ARG A 117 -4.42 13.72 -4.81
C ARG A 117 -2.97 13.39 -4.45
N GLY A 118 -2.62 12.10 -4.47
CA GLY A 118 -1.26 11.63 -4.20
C GLY A 118 -0.80 11.79 -2.75
N TYR A 119 -1.66 12.24 -1.83
CA TYR A 119 -1.28 12.49 -0.43
C TYR A 119 -2.31 11.96 0.56
N LEU A 120 -1.89 10.98 1.37
CA LEU A 120 -2.73 10.43 2.45
C LEU A 120 -2.52 11.17 3.76
N PHE A 121 -1.34 11.04 4.38
CA PHE A 121 -1.02 11.61 5.71
C PHE A 121 0.47 11.97 5.81
N PRO A 122 0.86 12.83 6.76
CA PRO A 122 2.26 13.14 7.00
C PRO A 122 2.96 11.95 7.67
N VAL A 123 3.93 11.35 6.96
CA VAL A 123 4.62 10.12 7.39
C VAL A 123 5.35 10.26 8.73
N ARG A 124 5.95 11.43 9.01
CA ARG A 124 6.61 11.69 10.30
C ARG A 124 5.63 11.63 11.48
N ALA A 125 4.41 12.15 11.30
CA ALA A 125 3.38 12.09 12.33
C ALA A 125 2.85 10.66 12.49
N LEU A 126 2.62 9.93 11.38
CA LEU A 126 2.24 8.52 11.43
C LEU A 126 3.27 7.70 12.22
N SER A 127 4.56 7.89 11.93
CA SER A 127 5.66 7.24 12.64
C SER A 127 5.66 7.53 14.14
N ALA A 128 5.51 8.81 14.53
CA ALA A 128 5.50 9.21 15.94
C ALA A 128 4.32 8.59 16.72
N VAL A 129 3.10 8.64 16.15
CA VAL A 129 1.90 8.08 16.79
C VAL A 129 1.96 6.56 16.83
N PHE A 130 2.38 5.92 15.74
CA PHE A 130 2.57 4.48 15.68
C PHE A 130 3.55 3.99 16.74
N ARG A 131 4.71 4.64 16.87
CA ARG A 131 5.70 4.35 17.92
C ARG A 131 5.09 4.46 19.31
N GLY A 132 4.38 5.55 19.60
CA GLY A 132 3.71 5.75 20.89
C GLY A 132 2.73 4.62 21.21
N LYS A 133 1.84 4.29 20.26
CA LYS A 133 0.85 3.21 20.42
C LYS A 133 1.49 1.84 20.56
N TYR A 134 2.55 1.56 19.80
CA TYR A 134 3.26 0.30 19.88
C TYR A 134 3.95 0.15 21.24
N CYS A 135 4.73 1.15 21.68
CA CYS A 135 5.40 1.11 22.98
C CYS A 135 4.41 0.97 24.14
N ALA A 136 3.29 1.74 24.13
CA ALA A 136 2.26 1.62 25.16
C ALA A 136 1.57 0.25 25.15
N SER A 137 1.43 -0.38 23.99
CA SER A 137 0.84 -1.72 23.90
C SER A 137 1.83 -2.82 24.32
N LEU A 138 3.11 -2.63 24.03
CA LEU A 138 4.19 -3.51 24.48
C LEU A 138 4.33 -3.48 26.01
N GLU A 139 4.30 -2.28 26.59
CA GLU A 139 4.33 -2.06 28.04
C GLU A 139 3.18 -2.77 28.75
N ARG A 140 1.96 -2.65 28.20
CA ARG A 140 0.78 -3.36 28.73
C ARG A 140 0.89 -4.88 28.57
N ALA A 141 1.46 -5.38 27.48
CA ALA A 141 1.66 -6.82 27.29
C ALA A 141 2.67 -7.39 28.31
N TYR A 142 3.77 -6.67 28.55
CA TYR A 142 4.73 -7.00 29.60
C TYR A 142 4.08 -7.02 30.99
N ALA A 143 3.32 -5.98 31.34
CA ALA A 143 2.64 -5.89 32.63
C ALA A 143 1.60 -7.01 32.86
N ARG A 144 1.04 -7.59 31.78
CA ARG A 144 0.13 -8.74 31.84
C ARG A 144 0.85 -10.11 31.85
N GLY A 145 2.19 -10.12 31.84
CA GLY A 145 2.97 -11.37 31.80
C GLY A 145 2.93 -12.10 30.45
N GLU A 146 2.51 -11.43 29.36
CA GLU A 146 2.42 -12.03 28.02
C GLU A 146 3.80 -12.15 27.32
N LEU A 147 4.83 -11.57 27.93
CA LEU A 147 6.20 -11.55 27.43
C LEU A 147 7.10 -12.18 28.50
N PRO A 148 7.03 -13.51 28.73
CA PRO A 148 7.90 -14.16 29.69
C PRO A 148 9.35 -14.00 29.27
N GLY A 149 10.20 -13.59 30.21
CA GLY A 149 11.63 -13.48 29.97
C GLY A 149 12.32 -14.84 29.86
N GLY A 150 13.65 -14.79 29.76
CA GLY A 150 14.51 -15.97 29.73
C GLY A 150 15.94 -15.58 29.36
N GLN A 151 16.86 -16.54 29.40
CA GLN A 151 18.27 -16.28 29.06
C GLN A 151 18.44 -15.67 27.66
N ALA A 152 17.58 -16.03 26.72
CA ALA A 152 17.60 -15.50 25.36
C ALA A 152 17.01 -14.07 25.22
N LEU A 153 16.35 -13.55 26.26
CA LEU A 153 15.67 -12.26 26.27
C LEU A 153 16.06 -11.44 27.52
N PRO A 154 17.33 -11.00 27.62
CA PRO A 154 17.80 -10.22 28.76
C PRO A 154 17.05 -8.89 28.93
N MET A 155 16.48 -8.34 27.85
CA MET A 155 15.64 -7.15 27.92
C MET A 155 14.31 -7.36 28.65
N LEU A 156 13.93 -8.61 28.92
CA LEU A 156 12.75 -8.99 29.71
C LEU A 156 13.10 -9.58 31.08
N ALA A 157 14.39 -9.59 31.46
CA ALA A 157 14.85 -10.24 32.69
C ALA A 157 14.39 -9.51 33.98
N SER A 158 14.14 -8.20 33.90
CA SER A 158 13.67 -7.38 35.01
C SER A 158 12.84 -6.21 34.51
N ALA A 159 12.01 -5.65 35.40
CA ALA A 159 11.24 -4.43 35.11
C ALA A 159 12.15 -3.25 34.69
N GLU A 160 13.34 -3.15 35.28
CA GLU A 160 14.33 -2.13 34.92
C GLU A 160 14.89 -2.34 33.51
N SER A 161 15.25 -3.58 33.15
CA SER A 161 15.75 -3.91 31.82
C SER A 161 14.70 -3.63 30.74
N PHE A 162 13.44 -3.95 31.03
CA PHE A 162 12.33 -3.66 30.14
C PHE A 162 12.05 -2.16 30.02
N ALA A 163 12.10 -1.42 31.14
CA ALA A 163 11.97 0.03 31.12
C ALA A 163 13.07 0.70 30.29
N ARG A 164 14.31 0.19 30.34
CA ARG A 164 15.41 0.64 29.47
C ARG A 164 15.12 0.41 27.99
N LEU A 165 14.68 -0.79 27.61
CA LEU A 165 14.23 -1.09 26.25
C LEU A 165 13.16 -0.09 25.77
N LEU A 166 12.13 0.16 26.59
CA LEU A 166 11.07 1.11 26.23
C LEU A 166 11.58 2.54 26.04
N ARG A 167 12.52 3.00 26.88
CA ARG A 167 13.14 4.33 26.72
C ARG A 167 13.88 4.43 25.39
N GLU A 168 14.64 3.41 25.01
CA GLU A 168 15.36 3.35 23.73
C GLU A 168 14.38 3.37 22.53
N LEU A 169 13.36 2.52 22.57
CA LEU A 169 12.34 2.44 21.51
C LEU A 169 11.60 3.77 21.34
N ARG A 170 11.27 4.48 22.43
CA ARG A 170 10.60 5.79 22.39
C ARG A 170 11.46 6.87 21.72
N ARG A 171 12.79 6.73 21.75
CA ARG A 171 13.75 7.66 21.11
C ARG A 171 14.03 7.33 19.65
N GLN A 172 13.88 6.06 19.25
CA GLN A 172 14.12 5.62 17.88
C GLN A 172 13.03 6.12 16.91
N ALA A 173 13.42 6.42 15.66
CA ALA A 173 12.47 6.68 14.58
C ALA A 173 11.94 5.35 14.01
N PHE A 174 10.63 5.12 14.15
CA PHE A 174 9.99 3.93 13.56
C PHE A 174 9.79 4.18 12.06
N VAL A 175 10.12 3.19 11.22
CA VAL A 175 10.00 3.36 9.77
C VAL A 175 8.55 3.16 9.36
N VAL A 176 7.97 4.22 8.80
CA VAL A 176 6.66 4.21 8.16
C VAL A 176 6.80 4.72 6.73
N TYR A 177 6.09 4.09 5.81
CA TYR A 177 5.99 4.52 4.43
C TYR A 177 4.52 4.73 4.06
N ALA A 178 4.25 5.72 3.22
CA ALA A 178 2.94 5.91 2.62
C ALA A 178 3.13 6.44 1.19
N LYS A 179 2.69 5.68 0.19
CA LYS A 179 2.77 6.06 -1.22
C LYS A 179 1.51 5.70 -1.97
N ARG A 180 1.16 6.54 -2.92
CA ARG A 180 0.24 6.17 -3.98
C ARG A 180 0.92 5.17 -4.91
N PRO A 181 0.39 3.97 -5.12
CA PRO A 181 0.92 3.07 -6.13
C PRO A 181 0.73 3.68 -7.52
N SER A 182 1.71 3.50 -8.39
CA SER A 182 1.55 3.81 -9.82
C SER A 182 0.43 2.92 -10.39
N GLY A 183 -0.45 3.50 -11.21
CA GLY A 183 -1.48 2.84 -12.05
C GLY A 183 -2.78 2.38 -11.40
N GLY A 184 -3.38 3.22 -10.57
CA GLY A 184 -4.79 3.12 -10.19
C GLY A 184 -5.13 1.99 -9.20
N PRO A 185 -6.43 1.85 -8.82
CA PRO A 185 -6.88 0.95 -7.76
C PRO A 185 -6.50 -0.53 -7.96
N HIS A 186 -6.58 -1.04 -9.19
CA HIS A 186 -6.26 -2.44 -9.51
C HIS A 186 -4.77 -2.77 -9.32
N GLN A 187 -3.88 -1.83 -9.66
CA GLN A 187 -2.44 -2.05 -9.49
C GLN A 187 -2.04 -2.09 -8.01
N VAL A 188 -2.78 -1.39 -7.14
CA VAL A 188 -2.63 -1.46 -5.68
C VAL A 188 -2.93 -2.87 -5.16
N LEU A 189 -3.99 -3.50 -5.68
CA LEU A 189 -4.35 -4.86 -5.29
C LEU A 189 -3.40 -5.91 -5.88
N SER A 190 -2.97 -5.74 -7.13
CA SER A 190 -1.91 -6.57 -7.71
C SER A 190 -0.63 -6.51 -6.90
N TYR A 191 -0.28 -5.32 -6.39
CA TYR A 191 0.86 -5.14 -5.49
C TYR A 191 0.69 -5.96 -4.21
N ILE A 192 -0.39 -5.77 -3.44
CA ILE A 192 -0.57 -6.49 -2.17
C ILE A 192 -0.81 -7.99 -2.36
N GLY A 193 -1.42 -8.37 -3.47
CA GLY A 193 -1.62 -9.76 -3.89
C GLY A 193 -0.31 -10.55 -3.90
N ARG A 194 0.82 -9.89 -4.24
CA ARG A 194 2.17 -10.51 -4.17
C ARG A 194 2.64 -10.84 -2.76
N TYR A 195 2.05 -10.25 -1.72
CA TYR A 195 2.43 -10.43 -0.32
C TYR A 195 1.41 -11.28 0.47
N THR A 196 0.17 -11.37 -0.02
CA THR A 196 -0.93 -12.07 0.67
C THR A 196 -0.73 -13.58 0.82
N HIS A 197 -0.09 -14.20 -0.17
CA HIS A 197 0.01 -15.66 -0.33
C HIS A 197 1.43 -16.11 -0.70
N ARG A 198 2.38 -15.17 -0.71
CA ARG A 198 3.81 -15.47 -0.90
C ARG A 198 4.42 -15.80 0.45
N VAL A 199 5.40 -16.69 0.41
CA VAL A 199 6.16 -17.12 1.58
C VAL A 199 7.55 -16.48 1.51
N ALA A 200 8.34 -16.64 2.57
CA ALA A 200 9.75 -16.26 2.70
C ALA A 200 10.51 -16.15 1.37
N ILE A 201 10.38 -17.18 0.52
CA ILE A 201 10.97 -17.20 -0.82
C ILE A 201 9.98 -17.71 -1.87
N SER A 202 10.14 -17.27 -3.11
CA SER A 202 9.44 -17.84 -4.27
C SER A 202 10.33 -18.82 -5.01
N ASN A 203 9.76 -19.87 -5.61
CA ASN A 203 10.51 -20.86 -6.37
C ASN A 203 11.43 -20.26 -7.45
N GLN A 204 10.98 -19.23 -8.17
CA GLN A 204 11.79 -18.52 -9.17
C GLN A 204 13.08 -17.89 -8.63
N ARG A 205 13.20 -17.69 -7.31
CA ARG A 205 14.41 -17.14 -6.71
C ARG A 205 15.41 -18.23 -6.36
N LEU A 206 14.99 -19.48 -6.18
CA LEU A 206 15.87 -20.61 -5.93
C LEU A 206 16.55 -20.97 -7.25
N THR A 207 17.87 -20.79 -7.33
CA THR A 207 18.62 -20.98 -8.57
C THR A 207 19.34 -22.32 -8.61
N ASP A 208 19.76 -22.84 -7.46
CA ASP A 208 20.50 -24.10 -7.38
C ASP A 208 20.40 -24.72 -5.98
N ILE A 209 20.43 -26.05 -5.93
CA ILE A 209 20.45 -26.88 -4.71
C ILE A 209 21.40 -28.06 -4.95
N SER A 210 22.67 -27.91 -4.61
CA SER A 210 23.70 -28.95 -4.73
C SER A 210 24.61 -28.95 -3.50
N ASP A 211 25.27 -30.08 -3.23
CA ASP A 211 26.36 -30.18 -2.24
C ASP A 211 26.01 -29.68 -0.83
N GLY A 212 24.76 -29.91 -0.40
CA GLY A 212 24.28 -29.43 0.90
C GLY A 212 24.09 -27.90 0.99
N GLN A 213 24.07 -27.19 -0.14
CA GLN A 213 23.90 -25.74 -0.23
C GLN A 213 22.62 -25.39 -0.98
N VAL A 214 22.07 -24.21 -0.68
CA VAL A 214 20.94 -23.61 -1.38
C VAL A 214 21.36 -22.23 -1.88
N SER A 215 21.23 -22.02 -3.19
CA SER A 215 21.53 -20.76 -3.85
C SER A 215 20.24 -20.05 -4.27
N PHE A 216 20.16 -18.74 -4.00
CA PHE A 216 19.02 -17.95 -4.42
C PHE A 216 19.36 -16.50 -4.73
N THR A 217 18.58 -15.92 -5.64
CA THR A 217 18.77 -14.52 -6.06
C THR A 217 18.11 -13.53 -5.13
N TRP A 218 18.73 -12.39 -4.90
CA TRP A 218 18.21 -11.25 -4.14
C TRP A 218 18.63 -9.93 -4.80
N LYS A 219 17.89 -8.85 -4.54
CA LYS A 219 18.21 -7.51 -5.03
C LYS A 219 18.98 -6.74 -3.97
N ASP A 220 20.16 -6.26 -4.34
CA ASP A 220 20.96 -5.40 -3.48
C ASP A 220 20.54 -3.94 -3.64
N TYR A 221 19.67 -3.48 -2.76
CA TYR A 221 19.20 -2.10 -2.77
C TYR A 221 20.29 -1.08 -2.42
N ARG A 222 21.43 -1.50 -1.85
CA ARG A 222 22.59 -0.62 -1.63
C ARG A 222 23.40 -0.42 -2.92
N CYS A 223 23.27 -1.33 -3.89
CA CYS A 223 23.90 -1.28 -5.20
C CYS A 223 22.85 -1.15 -6.31
N GLU A 224 22.02 -0.11 -6.27
CA GLU A 224 21.04 0.23 -7.31
C GLU A 224 20.02 -0.88 -7.65
N GLY A 225 19.82 -1.84 -6.74
CA GLY A 225 18.88 -2.95 -6.94
C GLY A 225 19.41 -4.06 -7.85
N ARG A 226 20.73 -4.13 -8.11
CA ARG A 226 21.37 -5.21 -8.86
C ARG A 226 21.02 -6.57 -8.26
N GLN A 227 20.76 -7.54 -9.12
CA GLN A 227 20.46 -8.91 -8.70
C GLN A 227 21.78 -9.63 -8.39
N LYS A 228 21.87 -10.19 -7.18
CA LYS A 228 23.00 -10.98 -6.69
C LYS A 228 22.51 -12.37 -6.27
N VAL A 229 23.42 -13.33 -6.21
CA VAL A 229 23.16 -14.68 -5.70
C VAL A 229 23.70 -14.78 -4.27
N MET A 230 22.93 -15.39 -3.38
CA MET A 230 23.33 -15.77 -2.03
C MET A 230 23.33 -17.29 -1.95
N ARG A 231 24.40 -17.87 -1.41
CA ARG A 231 24.54 -19.30 -1.14
C ARG A 231 24.59 -19.51 0.38
N LEU A 232 23.76 -20.42 0.89
CA LEU A 232 23.70 -20.80 2.30
C LEU A 232 23.76 -22.32 2.41
N THR A 233 24.26 -22.84 3.54
CA THR A 233 24.07 -24.26 3.85
C THR A 233 22.57 -24.57 3.93
N ALA A 234 22.17 -25.80 3.62
CA ALA A 234 20.78 -26.23 3.70
C ALA A 234 20.21 -25.99 5.12
N GLY A 235 21.01 -26.26 6.17
CA GLY A 235 20.62 -26.01 7.55
C GLY A 235 20.35 -24.53 7.86
N GLU A 236 21.22 -23.62 7.42
CA GLU A 236 21.03 -22.18 7.62
C GLU A 236 19.83 -21.63 6.80
N PHE A 237 19.64 -22.14 5.58
CA PHE A 237 18.47 -21.81 4.77
C PHE A 237 17.18 -22.24 5.46
N ILE A 238 17.10 -23.48 5.96
CA ILE A 238 15.94 -24.00 6.69
C ILE A 238 15.71 -23.18 7.96
N ARG A 239 16.76 -22.90 8.75
CA ARG A 239 16.67 -22.08 9.96
C ARG A 239 16.04 -20.71 9.68
N ARG A 240 16.54 -19.99 8.66
CA ARG A 240 15.98 -18.69 8.25
C ARG A 240 14.54 -18.82 7.75
N PHE A 241 14.25 -19.82 6.93
CA PHE A 241 12.90 -20.03 6.41
C PHE A 241 11.90 -20.32 7.54
N MET A 242 12.27 -21.12 8.53
CA MET A 242 11.43 -21.48 9.67
C MET A 242 11.09 -20.27 10.57
N GLN A 243 11.94 -19.24 10.63
CA GLN A 243 11.63 -17.98 11.34
C GLN A 243 10.42 -17.23 10.76
N HIS A 244 9.97 -17.60 9.55
CA HIS A 244 8.85 -16.96 8.88
C HIS A 244 7.57 -17.80 8.89
N VAL A 245 7.63 -19.00 9.48
CA VAL A 245 6.44 -19.82 9.74
C VAL A 245 5.70 -19.22 10.93
N LEU A 246 4.54 -18.65 10.64
CA LEU A 246 3.68 -18.01 11.65
C LEU A 246 3.02 -19.04 12.57
N PRO A 247 2.72 -18.69 13.84
CA PRO A 247 2.06 -19.58 14.79
C PRO A 247 0.74 -20.13 14.24
N ALA A 248 0.33 -21.29 14.75
CA ALA A 248 -0.96 -21.88 14.39
C ALA A 248 -2.09 -20.85 14.53
N GLU A 249 -3.03 -20.87 13.57
CA GLU A 249 -4.21 -20.01 13.55
C GLU A 249 -3.93 -18.49 13.44
N PHE A 250 -2.67 -18.06 13.42
CA PHE A 250 -2.34 -16.65 13.32
C PHE A 250 -2.86 -16.05 12.01
N VAL A 251 -3.71 -15.03 12.13
CA VAL A 251 -4.33 -14.36 10.97
C VAL A 251 -3.34 -13.36 10.36
N ARG A 252 -2.72 -13.74 9.23
CA ARG A 252 -1.74 -12.94 8.48
C ARG A 252 -2.35 -11.76 7.74
N ILE A 253 -3.62 -11.85 7.31
CA ILE A 253 -4.32 -10.80 6.55
C ILE A 253 -5.49 -10.31 7.38
N ARG A 254 -5.50 -9.02 7.71
CA ARG A 254 -6.52 -8.41 8.58
C ARG A 254 -7.16 -7.22 7.88
N HIS A 255 -8.45 -7.01 8.17
CA HIS A 255 -9.20 -5.89 7.61
C HIS A 255 -9.75 -5.01 8.73
N TYR A 256 -9.68 -3.70 8.54
CA TYR A 256 -10.12 -2.72 9.53
C TYR A 256 -10.99 -1.63 8.90
N GLY A 257 -11.74 -0.94 9.77
CA GLY A 257 -12.59 0.17 9.40
C GLY A 257 -13.66 -0.22 8.39
N LEU A 258 -13.65 0.36 7.18
CA LEU A 258 -14.64 0.05 6.14
C LEU A 258 -14.54 -1.38 5.61
N PHE A 259 -13.34 -1.98 5.64
CA PHE A 259 -13.12 -3.34 5.15
C PHE A 259 -13.33 -4.40 6.23
N ALA A 260 -13.67 -4.04 7.47
CA ALA A 260 -14.00 -5.00 8.51
C ALA A 260 -15.27 -5.80 8.17
N ASN A 261 -15.20 -7.13 8.26
CA ASN A 261 -16.16 -8.04 7.63
C ASN A 261 -17.64 -7.82 8.02
N GLY A 262 -17.94 -7.55 9.30
CA GLY A 262 -19.33 -7.57 9.80
C GLY A 262 -20.30 -6.58 9.15
N ARG A 263 -19.81 -5.46 8.59
CA ARG A 263 -20.66 -4.46 7.90
C ARG A 263 -20.05 -3.98 6.58
N LYS A 264 -19.09 -4.73 6.03
CA LYS A 264 -18.31 -4.32 4.86
C LYS A 264 -19.22 -4.03 3.66
N GLN A 265 -20.10 -4.97 3.31
CA GLN A 265 -20.94 -4.85 2.11
C GLN A 265 -21.85 -3.62 2.18
N VAL A 266 -22.51 -3.40 3.31
CA VAL A 266 -23.38 -2.24 3.56
C VAL A 266 -22.58 -0.93 3.45
N LYS A 267 -21.40 -0.86 4.08
CA LYS A 267 -20.55 0.34 4.02
C LYS A 267 -20.03 0.63 2.62
N LEU A 268 -19.60 -0.41 1.88
CA LEU A 268 -19.12 -0.24 0.51
C LEU A 268 -20.23 0.19 -0.44
N ALA A 269 -21.42 -0.39 -0.32
CA ALA A 269 -22.60 0.04 -1.08
C ALA A 269 -22.93 1.51 -0.80
N ARG A 270 -22.90 1.92 0.47
CA ARG A 270 -23.10 3.33 0.85
C ARG A 270 -22.02 4.25 0.25
N CYS A 271 -20.75 3.87 0.32
CA CYS A 271 -19.67 4.64 -0.30
C CYS A 271 -19.88 4.80 -1.81
N ARG A 272 -20.27 3.73 -2.51
CA ARG A 272 -20.54 3.76 -3.96
C ARG A 272 -21.67 4.72 -4.31
N ALA A 273 -22.78 4.67 -3.57
CA ALA A 273 -23.90 5.58 -3.77
C ALA A 273 -23.49 7.06 -3.57
N LEU A 274 -22.71 7.35 -2.52
CA LEU A 274 -22.23 8.71 -2.23
C LEU A 274 -21.25 9.21 -3.29
N LEU A 275 -20.32 8.36 -3.72
CA LEU A 275 -19.34 8.70 -4.76
C LEU A 275 -20.02 8.95 -6.10
N ALA A 276 -20.99 8.12 -6.48
CA ALA A 276 -21.77 8.30 -7.70
C ALA A 276 -22.54 9.65 -7.69
N ALA A 277 -23.19 9.99 -6.57
CA ALA A 277 -23.91 11.26 -6.44
C ALA A 277 -22.99 12.49 -6.59
N VAL A 278 -21.76 12.43 -6.05
CA VAL A 278 -20.77 13.52 -6.22
C VAL A 278 -20.35 13.64 -7.69
N THR A 279 -20.05 12.54 -8.36
CA THR A 279 -19.68 12.56 -9.78
C THR A 279 -20.80 13.12 -10.65
N THR A 280 -22.05 12.73 -10.40
CA THR A 280 -23.21 13.28 -11.13
C THR A 280 -23.38 14.78 -10.88
N ALA A 281 -23.22 15.24 -9.63
CA ALA A 281 -23.29 16.67 -9.32
C ALA A 281 -22.17 17.47 -9.99
N GLU A 282 -20.93 16.96 -10.00
CA GLU A 282 -19.79 17.59 -10.69
C GLU A 282 -20.03 17.67 -12.21
N GLN A 283 -20.59 16.62 -12.82
CA GLN A 283 -20.95 16.61 -14.24
C GLN A 283 -22.04 17.64 -14.56
N LEU A 284 -23.10 17.70 -13.76
CA LEU A 284 -24.16 18.69 -13.91
C LEU A 284 -23.65 20.13 -13.72
N MET A 285 -22.79 20.37 -12.72
CA MET A 285 -22.17 21.69 -12.53
C MET A 285 -21.20 22.08 -13.65
N THR A 286 -20.55 21.10 -14.29
CA THR A 286 -19.68 21.37 -15.44
C THR A 286 -20.52 21.69 -16.68
N ALA A 287 -21.60 20.94 -16.92
CA ALA A 287 -22.56 21.22 -17.99
C ALA A 287 -23.28 22.57 -17.78
N ALA A 288 -23.63 22.91 -16.54
CA ALA A 288 -24.20 24.20 -16.11
C ALA A 288 -23.13 25.29 -15.84
N ARG A 289 -21.90 25.09 -16.33
CA ARG A 289 -20.91 26.16 -16.54
C ARG A 289 -20.64 26.37 -18.04
N ASP A 290 -21.12 25.45 -18.86
CA ASP A 290 -21.04 25.48 -20.32
C ASP A 290 -22.32 26.09 -20.94
N ASP A 291 -23.26 26.49 -20.10
CA ASP A 291 -24.51 27.19 -20.40
C ASP A 291 -24.31 28.71 -20.44
N GLY A 292 -23.61 29.22 -21.46
CA GLY A 292 -23.77 30.64 -21.79
C GLY A 292 -22.70 31.30 -22.66
N LYS A 293 -21.56 30.66 -22.92
CA LYS A 293 -20.73 31.04 -24.07
C LYS A 293 -21.01 30.06 -25.18
N ARG A 294 -22.18 30.23 -25.80
CA ARG A 294 -22.29 29.98 -27.24
C ARG A 294 -21.20 30.86 -27.83
N VAL A 295 -20.05 30.29 -28.15
CA VAL A 295 -19.15 30.91 -29.11
C VAL A 295 -20.01 30.98 -30.34
N GLU A 296 -20.60 32.14 -30.60
CA GLU A 296 -21.10 32.41 -31.95
C GLU A 296 -19.96 31.98 -32.86
N PRO A 297 -20.20 31.08 -33.83
CA PRO A 297 -19.16 30.77 -34.79
C PRO A 297 -18.74 32.13 -35.33
N LEU A 298 -17.48 32.49 -35.05
CA LEU A 298 -16.90 33.71 -35.61
C LEU A 298 -17.20 33.64 -37.11
N PRO A 299 -17.84 34.65 -37.70
CA PRO A 299 -18.26 34.59 -39.10
C PRO A 299 -17.07 34.10 -39.92
N GLU A 300 -17.24 32.99 -40.66
CA GLU A 300 -16.18 32.26 -41.37
C GLU A 300 -15.33 33.19 -42.25
N GLU A 301 -15.90 34.33 -42.66
CA GLU A 301 -15.26 35.39 -43.42
C GLU A 301 -13.99 35.96 -42.76
N LYS A 302 -13.87 35.98 -41.42
CA LYS A 302 -12.72 36.57 -40.73
C LYS A 302 -11.45 35.71 -40.79
N PHE A 303 -11.59 34.41 -40.95
CA PHE A 303 -10.46 33.47 -41.04
C PHE A 303 -10.16 33.01 -42.47
N GLN A 304 -10.97 33.44 -43.43
CA GLN A 304 -10.73 33.16 -44.84
C GLN A 304 -9.72 34.11 -45.48
N ARG A 305 -9.19 35.14 -44.81
CA ARG A 305 -8.15 36.00 -45.39
C ARG A 305 -6.79 35.73 -44.77
N CYS A 306 -5.76 35.63 -45.61
CA CYS A 306 -4.38 35.45 -45.20
C CYS A 306 -3.95 36.62 -44.32
N ALA A 307 -3.61 36.35 -43.07
CA ALA A 307 -3.20 37.38 -42.10
C ALA A 307 -1.91 38.13 -42.48
N ALA A 308 -1.13 37.60 -43.43
CA ALA A 308 0.11 38.23 -43.89
C ALA A 308 -0.10 39.23 -45.04
N CYS A 309 -1.01 38.95 -45.99
CA CYS A 309 -1.20 39.80 -47.17
C CYS A 309 -2.59 40.46 -47.26
N GLY A 310 -3.57 40.04 -46.45
CA GLY A 310 -4.93 40.59 -46.42
C GLY A 310 -5.80 40.31 -47.66
N LEU A 311 -5.21 39.76 -48.73
CA LEU A 311 -5.86 39.52 -50.03
C LEU A 311 -6.09 38.02 -50.31
N GLY A 312 -5.19 37.13 -49.90
CA GLY A 312 -5.27 35.70 -50.21
C GLY A 312 -6.35 34.99 -49.41
N GLN A 313 -7.03 34.01 -50.01
CA GLN A 313 -8.08 33.24 -49.33
C GLN A 313 -7.52 31.97 -48.66
N MET A 314 -7.69 31.81 -47.36
CA MET A 314 -7.27 30.63 -46.60
C MET A 314 -8.29 29.50 -46.81
N VAL A 315 -7.82 28.37 -47.34
CA VAL A 315 -8.63 27.15 -47.54
C VAL A 315 -8.17 26.05 -46.59
N ARG A 316 -9.13 25.42 -45.92
CA ARG A 316 -8.89 24.26 -45.06
C ARG A 316 -8.43 23.08 -45.92
N ARG A 317 -7.20 22.60 -45.69
CA ARG A 317 -6.64 21.46 -46.43
C ARG A 317 -6.87 20.11 -45.74
N ALA A 318 -6.77 20.07 -44.40
CA ALA A 318 -6.96 18.86 -43.62
C ALA A 318 -7.24 19.19 -42.14
N GLU A 319 -7.78 18.22 -41.41
CA GLU A 319 -7.90 18.23 -39.95
C GLU A 319 -6.95 17.18 -39.37
N LEU A 320 -6.16 17.55 -38.37
CA LEU A 320 -5.18 16.64 -37.76
C LEU A 320 -5.76 16.01 -36.48
N PRO A 321 -5.68 14.68 -36.32
CA PRO A 321 -6.06 14.02 -35.08
C PRO A 321 -5.19 14.47 -33.88
N PRO A 322 -5.69 14.36 -32.65
CA PRO A 322 -4.92 14.69 -31.46
C PRO A 322 -3.68 13.78 -31.33
N GLY A 323 -2.50 14.39 -31.10
CA GLY A 323 -1.26 13.65 -30.81
C GLY A 323 -0.34 13.38 -32.02
N CYS A 324 -0.66 13.90 -33.20
CA CYS A 324 0.22 13.84 -34.36
C CYS A 324 1.30 14.94 -34.31
N GLY A 325 2.52 14.64 -34.76
CA GLY A 325 3.55 15.65 -35.03
C GLY A 325 3.17 16.56 -36.20
N PRO A 326 3.84 17.72 -36.38
CA PRO A 326 3.52 18.64 -37.46
C PRO A 326 3.66 17.93 -38.83
N PRO A 327 2.65 18.02 -39.72
CA PRO A 327 2.70 17.37 -41.02
C PRO A 327 3.79 17.99 -41.90
N SER A 328 4.49 17.17 -42.69
CA SER A 328 5.47 17.61 -43.68
C SER A 328 4.76 18.08 -44.96
N TRP A 329 4.22 19.29 -44.97
CA TRP A 329 3.74 19.92 -46.20
C TRP A 329 4.84 20.81 -46.78
N GLU A 330 5.18 20.60 -48.05
CA GLU A 330 6.02 21.53 -48.80
C GLU A 330 5.26 22.84 -49.01
N VAL A 331 5.75 23.93 -48.41
CA VAL A 331 5.22 25.27 -48.63
C VAL A 331 5.60 25.72 -50.04
N ARG A 332 4.74 25.52 -51.04
CA ARG A 332 4.93 26.19 -52.34
C ARG A 332 4.62 27.68 -52.16
N ARG A 333 5.64 28.52 -52.06
CA ARG A 333 5.49 29.97 -52.24
C ARG A 333 5.22 30.23 -53.71
N ALA A 334 4.07 30.81 -54.03
CA ALA A 334 3.84 31.37 -55.37
C ALA A 334 4.81 32.55 -55.57
N ALA A 335 5.39 32.63 -56.78
CA ALA A 335 6.31 33.69 -57.19
C ALA A 335 5.61 35.05 -57.27
#